data_AF-A0A6B2UZ33-F1
#
_entry.id   AF-A0A6B2UZ33-F1
#
_cell.length_a   1.000
_cell.length_b   1.000
_cell.length_c   1.000
_cell.angle_alpha   90.00
_cell.angle_beta   90.00
_cell.angle_gamma   90.00
#
_symmetry.space_group_name_H-M   'P 1'
#
loop_
_entity.id
_entity.type
_entity.pdbx_description
1 polymer ?
#
loop_
_entity_poly.entity_id
_entity_poly.type
_entity_poly.pdbx_seq_one_letter_code
_entity_poly.pdbx_strand_id
1 'polypeptide(L)' 'MRLRFLGIIPNSPDTDSPTIWLDEDSGDLLIQSYRASEEEVKACKEVGSIPGHGTDVPDHEVILRLPKVMRQYLPALDNE' A
#
# COMPACT_ATOMS: atom_id res chain seq x y z
N MET A 1 0.93 -14.30 -13.85
CA MET A 1 0.19 -13.33 -13.04
C MET A 1 -1.25 -13.79 -12.92
N ARG A 2 -1.62 -14.31 -11.75
CA ARG A 2 -2.97 -14.77 -11.42
C ARG A 2 -3.49 -13.90 -10.28
N LEU A 3 -4.25 -12.87 -10.63
CA LEU A 3 -4.72 -11.90 -9.63
C LEU A 3 -6.00 -12.40 -8.95
N ARG A 4 -5.94 -12.51 -7.62
CA ARG A 4 -7.11 -12.71 -6.76
C ARG A 4 -7.49 -11.40 -6.08
N PHE A 5 -8.74 -10.99 -6.28
CA PHE A 5 -9.31 -9.83 -5.60
C PHE A 5 -9.41 -10.09 -4.08
N LEU A 6 -8.91 -9.16 -3.27
CA LEU A 6 -8.99 -9.25 -1.81
C LEU A 6 -10.05 -8.32 -1.22
N GLY A 7 -10.18 -7.11 -1.75
CA GLY A 7 -11.18 -6.16 -1.25
C GLY A 7 -11.07 -4.76 -1.83
N ILE A 8 -12.14 -4.00 -1.64
CA ILE A 8 -12.31 -2.58 -2.01
C ILE A 8 -12.87 -1.84 -0.80
N ILE A 9 -12.60 -0.54 -0.69
CA ILE A 9 -13.12 0.27 0.42
C ILE A 9 -14.65 0.17 0.52
N PRO A 10 -15.22 -0.13 1.70
CA PRO A 10 -16.67 -0.15 1.86
C PRO A 10 -17.23 1.28 1.87
N ASN A 11 -18.34 1.50 1.16
CA ASN A 11 -19.10 2.76 1.08
C ASN A 11 -18.35 3.96 0.45
N SER A 12 -17.88 3.84 -0.79
CA SER A 12 -17.37 5.00 -1.53
C SER A 12 -18.49 5.79 -2.23
N PRO A 13 -18.51 7.13 -2.11
CA PRO A 13 -19.12 7.99 -3.12
C PRO A 13 -18.20 8.04 -4.35
N ASP A 14 -18.52 7.19 -5.33
CA ASP A 14 -18.30 7.23 -6.78
C ASP A 14 -16.93 7.53 -7.44
N THR A 15 -15.87 8.00 -6.77
CA THR A 15 -14.61 8.31 -7.51
C THR A 15 -13.33 7.68 -6.98
N ASP A 16 -13.23 7.43 -5.67
CA ASP A 16 -12.01 6.86 -5.10
C ASP A 16 -12.24 5.46 -4.55
N SER A 17 -11.51 4.49 -5.08
CA SER A 17 -11.69 3.07 -4.76
C SER A 17 -10.36 2.40 -4.40
N PRO A 18 -9.81 2.66 -3.20
CA PRO A 18 -8.74 1.84 -2.65
C PRO A 18 -9.07 0.35 -2.79
N THR A 19 -8.20 -0.40 -3.45
CA THR A 19 -8.43 -1.79 -3.86
C THR A 19 -7.14 -2.59 -3.73
N ILE A 20 -7.28 -3.86 -3.29
CA ILE A 20 -6.17 -4.77 -3.08
C ILE A 20 -6.38 -6.05 -3.88
N TRP A 21 -5.34 -6.48 -4.60
CA TRP A 21 -5.24 -7.77 -5.27
C TRP A 21 -4.00 -8.52 -4.78
N LEU A 22 -4.06 -9.84 -4.77
CA LEU A 22 -2.92 -10.74 -4.59
C LEU A 22 -2.54 -11.34 -5.93
N ASP A 23 -1.26 -11.29 -6.33
CA ASP A 23 -0.74 -12.17 -7.37
C ASP A 23 -0.43 -13.54 -6.76
N GLU A 24 -1.23 -14.55 -7.10
CA GLU A 24 -1.08 -15.91 -6.58
C GLU A 24 0.17 -16.62 -7.11
N ASP A 25 0.85 -16.06 -8.12
CA ASP A 25 2.10 -16.61 -8.64
C ASP A 25 3.32 -16.17 -7.81
N SER A 26 3.35 -14.93 -7.32
CA SER A 26 4.49 -14.38 -6.57
C SER A 26 4.24 -14.18 -5.08
N GLY A 27 2.96 -14.10 -4.67
CA GLY A 27 2.57 -13.67 -3.33
C GLY A 27 2.53 -12.15 -3.15
N ASP A 28 2.84 -11.36 -4.18
CA ASP A 28 2.86 -9.90 -4.10
C ASP A 28 1.45 -9.30 -4.01
N LEU A 29 1.35 -8.18 -3.30
CA LEU A 29 0.13 -7.38 -3.26
C LEU A 29 0.21 -6.22 -4.26
N LEU A 30 -0.79 -6.13 -5.12
CA LEU A 30 -1.03 -4.93 -5.93
C LEU A 30 -2.06 -4.07 -5.19
N ILE A 31 -1.70 -2.82 -4.92
CA ILE A 31 -2.51 -1.90 -4.11
C ILE A 31 -2.76 -0.61 -4.90
N GLN A 32 -4.04 -0.35 -5.21
CA GLN A 32 -4.51 0.96 -5.62
C GLN A 32 -4.96 1.72 -4.35
N SER A 33 -4.43 2.92 -4.10
CA SER A 33 -4.86 3.77 -2.99
C SER A 33 -4.46 5.23 -3.22
N TYR A 34 -4.70 6.09 -2.22
CA TYR A 34 -4.33 7.50 -2.24
C TYR A 34 -2.81 7.69 -2.20
N ARG A 35 -2.30 8.66 -2.96
CA ARG A 35 -0.92 9.15 -2.79
C ARG A 35 -0.82 9.90 -1.47
N ALA A 36 0.25 9.67 -0.71
CA ALA A 36 0.54 10.45 0.49
C ALA A 36 0.78 11.92 0.13
N SER A 37 0.40 12.84 1.01
CA SER A 37 0.70 14.27 0.86
C SER A 37 2.20 14.53 1.03
N GLU A 38 2.67 15.70 0.60
CA GLU A 38 4.08 16.10 0.80
C GLU A 38 4.48 16.11 2.29
N GLU A 39 3.57 16.50 3.18
CA GLU A 39 3.77 16.51 4.62
C GLU A 39 3.96 15.08 5.17
N GLU A 40 3.11 14.15 4.73
CA GLU A 40 3.22 12.74 5.11
C GLU A 40 4.50 12.10 4.59
N VAL A 41 4.87 12.38 3.33
CA VAL A 41 6.12 11.90 2.75
C VAL A 41 7.28 12.40 3.58
N LYS A 42 7.32 13.70 3.92
CA LYS A 42 8.38 14.26 4.77
C LYS A 42 8.44 13.58 6.14
N ALA A 43 7.30 13.37 6.79
CA ALA A 43 7.24 12.67 8.08
C ALA A 43 7.78 11.24 7.98
N CYS A 44 7.45 10.49 6.92
CA CYS A 44 8.03 9.17 6.67
C CYS A 44 9.55 9.23 6.51
N LYS A 45 10.08 10.23 5.79
CA LYS A 45 11.53 10.41 5.62
C LYS A 45 12.26 10.74 6.93
N GLU A 46 11.63 11.51 7.80
CA GLU A 46 12.18 11.89 9.11
C GLU A 46 12.28 10.71 10.08
N VAL A 47 11.31 9.76 10.03
CA VAL A 47 11.39 8.50 10.80
C VAL A 47 12.58 7.65 10.35
N GLY A 48 12.99 7.79 9.09
CA GLY A 48 14.18 7.16 8.55
C GLY A 48 13.93 5.78 7.95
N SER A 49 14.99 5.25 7.34
CA SER A 49 15.07 3.88 6.84
C SER A 49 16.04 3.06 7.69
N ILE A 50 16.26 1.79 7.35
CA ILE A 50 17.29 0.98 8.00
C ILE A 50 18.69 1.60 7.82
N PRO A 51 19.63 1.39 8.77
CA PRO A 51 20.97 1.96 8.68
C PRO A 51 21.66 1.63 7.33
N GLY A 52 22.21 2.66 6.68
CA GLY A 52 22.88 2.51 5.38
C GLY A 52 22.00 2.73 4.15
N HIS A 53 20.72 3.06 4.33
CA HIS A 53 19.79 3.36 3.24
C HIS A 53 19.35 4.82 3.25
N GLY A 54 19.19 5.41 2.05
CA GLY A 54 18.59 6.72 1.88
C GLY A 54 17.10 6.72 2.29
N THR A 55 16.57 7.90 2.57
CA THR A 55 15.15 8.09 2.89
C THR A 55 14.36 8.66 1.72
N ASP A 56 15.02 8.95 0.60
CA ASP A 56 14.36 9.41 -0.61
C ASP A 56 13.55 8.31 -1.28
N VAL A 57 12.40 8.69 -1.84
CA VAL A 57 11.52 7.82 -2.60
C VAL A 57 11.88 8.00 -4.08
N PRO A 58 12.41 6.98 -4.77
CA PRO A 58 12.71 7.04 -6.20
C PRO A 58 11.47 7.31 -7.07
N ASP A 59 11.68 7.81 -8.29
CA ASP A 59 10.59 8.16 -9.22
C ASP A 59 9.62 7.01 -9.57
N HIS A 60 10.10 5.76 -9.46
CA HIS A 60 9.30 4.57 -9.73
C HIS A 60 8.58 4.02 -8.49
N GLU A 61 8.75 4.66 -7.33
CA GLU A 61 8.11 4.31 -6.07
C GLU A 61 7.14 5.40 -5.63
N VAL A 62 6.19 5.04 -4.76
CA VAL A 62 5.24 6.00 -4.19
C VAL A 62 4.84 5.56 -2.79
N ILE A 63 4.82 6.52 -1.86
CA ILE A 63 4.19 6.31 -0.56
C ILE A 63 2.68 6.42 -0.76
N LEU A 64 1.98 5.30 -0.54
CA LEU A 64 0.53 5.23 -0.62
C LEU A 64 -0.06 5.26 0.79
N ARG A 65 -1.05 6.13 1.00
CA ARG A 65 -1.89 6.11 2.20
C ARG A 65 -2.94 5.02 2.02
N LEU A 66 -2.85 3.95 2.80
CA LEU A 66 -3.87 2.90 2.85
C LEU A 66 -4.88 3.20 3.97
N PRO A 67 -6.19 3.38 3.67
CA PRO A 67 -7.19 3.62 4.70
C PRO A 67 -7.24 2.51 5.74
N LYS A 68 -7.43 2.88 7.00
CA LYS A 68 -7.47 1.92 8.11
C LYS A 68 -8.46 0.77 7.87
N VAL A 69 -9.62 1.07 7.28
CA VAL A 69 -10.66 0.06 6.96
C VAL A 69 -10.18 -0.98 5.96
N MET A 70 -9.22 -0.66 5.08
CA MET A 70 -8.68 -1.61 4.10
C MET A 70 -7.76 -2.66 4.74
N ARG A 71 -7.22 -2.40 5.94
CA ARG A 71 -6.30 -3.33 6.62
C ARG A 71 -6.91 -4.71 6.87
N GLN A 72 -8.24 -4.82 6.91
CA GLN A 72 -8.94 -6.10 7.08
C GLN A 72 -8.78 -7.05 5.88
N TYR A 73 -8.41 -6.52 4.71
CA TYR A 73 -8.21 -7.29 3.49
C TYR A 73 -6.75 -7.69 3.29
N LEU A 74 -5.83 -7.24 4.14
CA LEU A 74 -4.44 -7.69 4.10
C LEU A 74 -4.39 -9.14 4.60
N PRO A 75 -3.74 -10.05 3.86
CA PRO A 75 -3.55 -11.41 4.31
C PRO A 75 -2.76 -11.42 5.64
N ALA A 76 -3.05 -12.40 6.48
CA ALA A 76 -2.16 -12.68 7.61
C ALA A 76 -0.77 -13.04 7.06
N LEU A 77 0.29 -12.70 7.79
CA LEU A 77 1.60 -13.26 7.49
C LEU A 77 1.47 -14.77 7.60
N ASP A 78 1.80 -15.48 6.52
CA ASP A 78 2.01 -16.92 6.56
C ASP A 78 3.22 -17.14 7.49
N ASN A 79 2.93 -17.42 8.76
CA ASN A 79 3.96 -17.83 9.70
C ASN A 79 4.21 -19.31 9.44
N GLU A 80 5.22 -19.62 8.62
CA GLU A 80 5.86 -20.94 8.65
C GLU A 80 6.68 -21.12 9.94
#